data_AF-A0A671YH14-F1
#
_entry.id   AF-A0A671YH14-F1
#
_cell.length_a   1.000
_cell.length_b   1.000
_cell.length_c   1.000
_cell.angle_alpha   90.00
_cell.angle_beta   90.00
_cell.angle_gamma   90.00
#
_symmetry.space_group_name_H-M   'P 1'
#
loop_
_entity.id
_entity.type
_entity.pdbx_description
1 polymer ?
#
loop_
_entity_poly.entity_id
_entity_poly.type
_entity_poly.pdbx_seq_one_letter_code
_entity_poly.pdbx_strand_id
1 'polypeptide(L)'
;MCTGKCSRCIACALYPLVFMSMLCNIILFFPEGSVKYSKEGHLTDEVKYLGGLIGGGLMVLIPALFISLTGEDGCCGNRCGMFFSIGFAAEGVAGALYSFIVAVAGIGNGPLCFSNGEWTRPFKDSNASYISDSKKWAVCTEPKNVVQFNTGLFGTLIAVSCLQVILCAIQTINGLFGCLGGTCNKSELEALAVWLTVLTG
;
A
#
# COMPACT_ATOMS: atom_id res chain seq x y z
N MET A 1 -6.48 -5.97 -28.95
CA MET A 1 -7.43 -5.14 -28.15
C MET A 1 -6.58 -4.26 -27.27
N CYS A 2 -6.86 -2.95 -27.28
CA CYS A 2 -5.94 -1.90 -26.83
C CYS A 2 -5.47 -2.09 -25.38
N THR A 3 -4.16 -2.06 -25.17
CA THR A 3 -3.49 -1.98 -23.85
C THR A 3 -4.16 -0.93 -22.95
N GLY A 4 -4.68 0.16 -23.53
CA GLY A 4 -5.41 1.21 -22.82
C GLY A 4 -6.64 0.75 -22.01
N LYS A 5 -7.42 -0.25 -22.47
CA LYS A 5 -8.58 -0.75 -21.70
C LYS A 5 -8.17 -1.52 -20.45
N CYS A 6 -7.16 -2.39 -20.57
CA CYS A 6 -6.61 -3.13 -19.42
C CYS A 6 -5.92 -2.19 -18.44
N SER A 7 -5.16 -1.23 -18.96
CA SER A 7 -4.47 -0.20 -18.18
C SER A 7 -5.44 0.70 -17.40
N ARG A 8 -6.58 1.06 -18.01
CA ARG A 8 -7.67 1.78 -17.33
C ARG A 8 -8.29 0.98 -16.19
N CYS A 9 -8.51 -0.32 -16.36
CA CYS A 9 -8.99 -1.18 -15.26
C CYS A 9 -8.01 -1.19 -14.08
N ILE A 10 -6.71 -1.27 -14.35
CA ILE A 10 -5.66 -1.21 -13.32
C ILE A 10 -5.71 0.13 -12.58
N ALA A 11 -5.82 1.25 -13.29
CA ALA A 11 -5.93 2.56 -12.65
C ALA A 11 -7.20 2.71 -11.81
N CYS A 12 -8.35 2.25 -12.32
CA CYS A 12 -9.60 2.22 -11.54
C CYS A 12 -9.47 1.40 -10.25
N ALA A 13 -8.71 0.30 -10.26
CA ALA A 13 -8.44 -0.51 -9.07
C ALA A 13 -7.45 0.14 -8.10
N LEU A 14 -6.52 0.97 -8.59
CA LEU A 14 -5.53 1.66 -7.75
C LEU A 14 -6.13 2.79 -6.91
N TYR A 15 -7.12 3.54 -7.42
CA TYR A 15 -7.75 4.63 -6.65
C TYR A 15 -8.29 4.22 -5.27
N PRO A 16 -9.12 3.16 -5.12
CA PRO A 16 -9.59 2.75 -3.81
C PRO A 16 -8.45 2.25 -2.91
N LEU A 17 -7.43 1.60 -3.46
CA LEU A 17 -6.26 1.15 -2.69
C LEU A 17 -5.46 2.34 -2.15
N VAL A 18 -5.22 3.35 -2.99
CA VAL A 18 -4.55 4.60 -2.61
C VAL A 18 -5.33 5.32 -1.51
N PHE A 19 -6.65 5.44 -1.66
CA PHE A 19 -7.50 6.05 -0.64
C PHE A 19 -7.44 5.28 0.69
N MET A 20 -7.55 3.95 0.65
CA MET A 20 -7.42 3.10 1.83
C MET A 20 -6.06 3.25 2.50
N SER A 21 -4.97 3.30 1.73
CA SER A 21 -3.62 3.50 2.26
C SER A 21 -3.47 4.82 3.00
N MET A 22 -3.96 5.92 2.40
CA MET A 22 -3.94 7.24 3.05
C MET A 22 -4.81 7.25 4.31
N LEU A 23 -6.02 6.68 4.24
CA LEU A 23 -6.94 6.62 5.36
C LEU A 23 -6.37 5.83 6.54
N CYS A 24 -5.81 4.65 6.29
CA CYS A 24 -5.17 3.84 7.33
C CYS A 24 -4.01 4.59 7.99
N ASN A 25 -3.19 5.30 7.22
CA ASN A 25 -2.07 6.07 7.76
C ASN A 25 -2.56 7.28 8.58
N ILE A 26 -3.61 7.99 8.14
CA ILE A 26 -4.20 9.10 8.92
C ILE A 26 -4.77 8.59 10.24
N ILE A 27 -5.48 7.46 10.21
CA ILE A 27 -6.07 6.84 11.40
C ILE A 27 -4.97 6.41 12.38
N LEU A 28 -3.82 5.91 11.90
CA LEU A 28 -2.66 5.56 12.74
C LEU A 28 -2.10 6.75 13.56
N PHE A 29 -2.29 8.00 13.13
CA PHE A 29 -1.86 9.18 13.90
C PHE A 29 -2.72 9.47 15.12
N PHE A 30 -3.95 8.97 15.15
CA PHE A 30 -4.92 9.27 16.19
C PHE A 30 -5.38 7.98 16.87
N PRO A 31 -4.53 7.34 17.69
CA PRO A 31 -4.97 6.22 18.51
C PRO A 31 -6.13 6.64 19.41
N GLU A 32 -7.19 5.83 19.43
CA GLU A 32 -8.48 6.13 20.06
C GLU A 32 -9.16 7.44 19.61
N GLY A 33 -8.75 8.03 18.48
CA GLY A 33 -9.25 9.33 18.03
C GLY A 33 -8.78 10.51 18.90
N SER A 34 -7.82 10.28 19.79
CA SER A 34 -7.30 11.30 20.71
C SER A 34 -6.07 11.98 20.11
N VAL A 35 -6.08 13.32 20.12
CA VAL A 35 -4.93 14.14 19.68
C VAL A 35 -3.83 14.25 20.76
N LYS A 36 -4.09 13.77 21.99
CA LYS A 36 -3.19 13.92 23.14
C LYS A 36 -1.86 13.21 22.90
N TYR A 37 -1.91 11.95 22.47
CA TYR A 37 -0.73 11.12 22.22
C TYR A 37 0.18 11.67 21.11
N SER A 38 -0.40 12.33 20.10
CA SER A 38 0.35 13.01 19.03
C SER A 38 1.03 14.29 19.53
N LYS A 39 0.35 15.08 20.38
CA LYS A 39 0.92 16.31 20.97
C LYS A 39 2.02 16.03 22.00
N GLU A 40 1.91 14.94 22.73
CA GLU A 40 2.85 14.54 23.79
C GLU A 40 4.05 13.74 23.25
N GLY A 41 4.09 13.47 21.93
CA GLY A 41 5.19 12.77 21.28
C GLY A 41 5.21 11.26 21.51
N HIS A 42 4.14 10.70 22.08
CA HIS A 42 3.98 9.27 22.35
C HIS A 42 3.53 8.49 21.11
N LEU A 43 4.20 8.70 19.98
CA LEU A 43 3.94 8.01 18.71
C LEU A 43 5.18 7.27 18.22
N THR A 44 4.97 6.06 17.70
CA THR A 44 6.00 5.24 17.08
C THR A 44 6.58 5.92 15.84
N ASP A 45 7.89 5.80 15.65
CA ASP A 45 8.59 6.45 14.54
C ASP A 45 8.14 5.90 13.18
N GLU A 46 7.70 4.64 13.12
CA GLU A 46 7.17 4.02 11.90
C GLU A 46 5.88 4.70 11.41
N VAL A 47 5.05 5.22 12.32
CA VAL A 47 3.86 6.01 11.95
C VAL A 47 4.28 7.37 11.39
N LYS A 48 5.36 7.96 11.93
CA LYS A 48 5.91 9.25 11.47
C LYS A 48 6.60 9.17 10.11
N TYR A 49 7.03 7.98 9.68
CA TYR A 49 7.56 7.77 8.33
C TYR A 49 6.50 7.88 7.23
N LEU A 50 5.22 7.98 7.60
CA LEU A 50 4.12 8.22 6.67
C LEU A 50 4.09 7.21 5.52
N GLY A 51 4.43 5.95 5.79
CA GLY A 51 4.56 4.90 4.77
C GLY A 51 3.30 4.77 3.89
N GLY A 52 2.12 4.76 4.51
CA GLY A 52 0.86 4.64 3.78
C GLY A 52 0.39 5.94 3.13
N LEU A 53 0.75 7.11 3.66
CA LEU A 53 0.35 8.41 3.10
C LEU A 53 1.26 8.83 1.93
N ILE A 54 2.58 8.79 2.14
CA ILE A 54 3.58 9.17 1.13
C ILE A 54 3.79 8.02 0.14
N GLY A 55 4.10 6.82 0.62
CA GLY A 55 4.39 5.66 -0.23
C GLY A 55 3.16 5.15 -0.95
N GLY A 56 2.29 4.43 -0.23
CA GLY A 56 1.09 3.81 -0.81
C GLY A 56 0.01 4.83 -1.23
N GLY A 57 0.14 6.09 -0.82
CA GLY A 57 -0.76 7.18 -1.15
C GLY A 57 -0.23 8.01 -2.31
N LEU A 58 0.58 9.03 -2.03
CA LEU A 58 1.04 10.02 -3.01
C LEU A 58 1.87 9.41 -4.15
N MET A 59 2.85 8.55 -3.85
CA MET A 59 3.72 7.96 -4.87
C MET A 59 2.99 6.97 -5.78
N VAL A 60 1.92 6.31 -5.29
CA VAL A 60 1.07 5.41 -6.10
C VAL A 60 -0.05 6.18 -6.83
N LEU A 61 -0.49 7.33 -6.29
CA LEU A 61 -1.50 8.18 -6.93
C LEU A 61 -0.99 8.78 -8.25
N ILE A 62 0.27 9.22 -8.29
CA ILE A 62 0.90 9.78 -9.50
C ILE A 62 0.79 8.82 -10.70
N PRO A 63 1.24 7.55 -10.63
CA PRO A 63 1.05 6.61 -11.72
C PRO A 63 -0.42 6.31 -12.00
N ALA A 64 -1.28 6.18 -10.98
CA ALA A 64 -2.71 5.92 -11.20
C ALA A 64 -3.39 7.02 -12.05
N LEU A 65 -3.07 8.29 -11.78
CA LEU A 65 -3.53 9.43 -12.57
C LEU A 65 -2.95 9.39 -13.99
N PHE A 66 -1.64 9.20 -14.13
CA PHE A 66 -0.97 9.17 -15.42
C PHE A 66 -1.48 8.05 -16.33
N ILE A 67 -1.70 6.86 -15.76
CA ILE A 67 -2.27 5.70 -16.45
C ILE A 67 -3.72 5.98 -16.89
N SER A 68 -4.51 6.62 -16.04
CA SER A 68 -5.90 6.97 -16.35
C SER A 68 -5.98 7.92 -17.55
N LEU A 69 -5.18 9.00 -17.53
CA LEU A 69 -5.14 10.01 -18.59
C LEU A 69 -4.62 9.44 -19.91
N THR A 70 -3.62 8.56 -19.86
CA THR A 70 -3.06 7.91 -21.06
C THR A 70 -3.99 6.81 -21.62
N GLY A 71 -5.03 6.41 -20.87
CA GLY A 71 -5.99 5.37 -21.26
C GLY A 71 -7.24 5.88 -21.99
N GLU A 72 -7.53 7.19 -21.96
CA GLU A 72 -8.71 7.80 -22.59
C GLU A 72 -8.48 8.16 -24.06
N ASP A 73 -7.32 8.72 -24.37
CA ASP A 73 -6.95 8.98 -25.75
C ASP A 73 -6.44 7.69 -26.38
N GLY A 74 -7.11 7.22 -27.44
CA GLY A 74 -6.69 6.07 -28.26
C GLY A 74 -5.30 6.19 -28.93
N CYS A 75 -4.46 7.10 -28.45
CA CYS A 75 -3.07 7.33 -28.83
C CYS A 75 -2.15 6.23 -28.27
N CYS A 76 -2.17 5.07 -28.93
CA CYS A 76 -0.88 4.47 -29.27
C CYS A 76 -0.16 5.47 -30.18
N GLY A 77 0.80 6.27 -29.70
CA GLY A 77 1.32 7.30 -30.61
C GLY A 77 2.53 8.16 -30.28
N ASN A 78 3.27 7.96 -29.18
CA ASN A 78 4.67 8.40 -29.15
C ASN A 78 5.50 7.50 -28.24
N ARG A 79 6.67 7.06 -28.70
CA ARG A 79 7.63 6.24 -27.93
C ARG A 79 7.94 6.90 -26.58
N CYS A 80 7.94 8.23 -26.52
CA CYS A 80 8.17 9.01 -25.31
C CYS A 80 7.08 8.81 -24.23
N GLY A 81 5.79 8.80 -24.61
CA GLY A 81 4.68 8.66 -23.66
C GLY A 81 4.62 7.29 -22.98
N MET A 82 4.99 6.23 -23.71
CA MET A 82 5.09 4.89 -23.13
C MET A 82 6.28 4.72 -22.18
N PHE A 83 7.42 5.35 -22.47
CA PHE A 83 8.57 5.35 -21.56
C PHE A 83 8.23 6.03 -20.23
N PHE A 84 7.52 7.16 -20.25
CA PHE A 84 7.05 7.81 -19.03
C PHE A 84 6.06 6.95 -18.24
N SER A 85 5.15 6.24 -18.92
CA SER A 85 4.22 5.32 -18.24
C SER A 85 4.94 4.21 -17.47
N ILE A 86 6.00 3.62 -18.06
CA ILE A 86 6.85 2.63 -17.38
C ILE A 86 7.57 3.25 -16.19
N GLY A 87 8.14 4.45 -16.36
CA GLY A 87 8.84 5.18 -15.30
C GLY A 87 7.95 5.46 -14.09
N PHE A 88 6.77 6.04 -14.31
CA PHE A 88 5.81 6.30 -13.24
C PHE A 88 5.27 5.01 -12.61
N ALA A 89 5.02 3.96 -13.39
CA ALA A 89 4.59 2.67 -12.85
C ALA A 89 5.66 2.04 -11.94
N ALA A 90 6.94 2.14 -12.32
CA ALA A 90 8.06 1.71 -11.48
C ALA A 90 8.18 2.54 -10.20
N GLU A 91 7.93 3.86 -10.26
CA GLU A 91 7.86 4.70 -9.08
C GLU A 91 6.69 4.31 -8.16
N GLY A 92 5.54 3.92 -8.74
CA GLY A 92 4.43 3.33 -7.98
C GLY A 92 4.83 2.04 -7.25
N VAL A 93 5.61 1.16 -7.89
CA VAL A 93 6.16 -0.03 -7.23
C VAL A 93 7.07 0.37 -6.07
N ALA A 94 7.96 1.35 -6.27
CA ALA A 94 8.85 1.82 -5.21
C ALA A 94 8.07 2.43 -4.02
N GLY A 95 7.04 3.23 -4.29
CA GLY A 95 6.17 3.81 -3.26
C GLY A 95 5.39 2.75 -2.47
N ALA A 96 4.83 1.75 -3.16
CA ALA A 96 4.12 0.64 -2.53
C ALA A 96 5.07 -0.24 -1.69
N LEU A 97 6.29 -0.52 -2.17
CA LEU A 97 7.31 -1.24 -1.41
C LEU A 97 7.75 -0.46 -0.17
N TYR A 98 7.91 0.86 -0.27
CA TYR A 98 8.21 1.71 0.88
C TYR A 98 7.11 1.59 1.96
N SER A 99 5.84 1.70 1.55
CA SER A 99 4.69 1.50 2.44
C SER A 99 4.69 0.12 3.10
N PHE A 100 4.96 -0.93 2.32
CA PHE A 100 5.06 -2.31 2.81
C PHE A 100 6.15 -2.47 3.87
N ILE A 101 7.37 -1.97 3.60
CA ILE A 101 8.52 -2.09 4.53
C ILE A 101 8.22 -1.36 5.84
N VAL A 102 7.70 -0.13 5.76
CA VAL A 102 7.33 0.64 6.96
C VAL A 102 6.23 -0.07 7.75
N ALA A 103 5.23 -0.66 7.09
CA ALA A 103 4.15 -1.37 7.77
C ALA A 103 4.63 -2.67 8.43
N VAL A 104 5.50 -3.43 7.77
CA VAL A 104 6.15 -4.62 8.36
C VAL A 104 7.01 -4.24 9.56
N ALA A 105 7.78 -3.16 9.47
CA ALA A 105 8.57 -2.67 10.60
C ALA A 105 7.67 -2.19 11.76
N GLY A 106 6.55 -1.52 11.47
CA GLY A 106 5.58 -1.07 12.45
C GLY A 106 4.96 -2.24 13.24
N ILE A 107 4.68 -3.35 12.57
CA ILE A 107 4.25 -4.59 13.22
C ILE A 107 5.40 -5.27 13.97
N GLY A 108 6.58 -5.37 13.37
CA GLY A 108 7.73 -6.04 13.98
C GLY A 108 8.14 -5.40 15.30
N ASN A 109 8.15 -4.07 15.35
CA ASN A 109 8.57 -3.31 16.52
C ASN A 109 7.42 -3.04 17.53
N GLY A 110 6.17 -3.22 17.11
CA GLY A 110 4.95 -3.01 17.91
C GLY A 110 4.69 -1.56 18.33
N PRO A 111 3.49 -1.23 18.85
CA PRO A 111 3.16 0.12 19.26
C PRO A 111 3.89 0.57 20.53
N LEU A 112 4.02 1.88 20.69
CA LEU A 112 4.38 2.51 21.97
C LEU A 112 3.13 2.50 22.85
N CYS A 113 3.27 2.02 24.09
CA CYS A 113 2.17 2.01 25.04
C CYS A 113 2.68 2.20 26.47
N PHE A 114 1.79 2.61 27.36
CA PHE A 114 2.08 2.69 28.78
C PHE A 114 2.01 1.31 29.41
N SER A 115 3.09 0.89 30.06
CA SER A 115 3.22 -0.40 30.72
C SER A 115 4.05 -0.24 32.00
N ASN A 116 3.55 -0.78 33.11
CA ASN A 116 4.24 -0.77 34.42
C ASN A 116 4.75 0.62 34.88
N GLY A 117 4.05 1.70 34.54
CA GLY A 117 4.40 3.06 34.98
C GLY A 117 5.26 3.86 34.00
N GLU A 118 5.67 3.29 32.87
CA GLU A 118 6.50 3.97 31.86
C GLU A 118 5.97 3.77 30.43
N TRP A 119 6.30 4.69 29.53
CA TRP A 119 6.02 4.58 28.10
C TRP A 119 7.11 3.76 27.42
N THR A 120 6.77 2.56 26.95
CA THR A 120 7.74 1.63 26.35
C THR A 120 7.14 0.87 25.16
N ARG A 121 7.99 0.13 24.44
CA ARG A 121 7.60 -0.77 23.34
C ARG A 121 7.83 -2.21 23.79
N PRO A 122 6.89 -2.83 24.52
CA PRO A 122 7.10 -4.15 25.12
C PRO A 122 7.24 -5.27 24.09
N PHE A 123 6.91 -5.00 22.82
CA PHE A 123 6.90 -5.98 21.74
C PHE A 123 8.09 -5.91 20.78
N LYS A 124 9.00 -4.95 20.95
CA LYS A 124 10.09 -4.69 19.98
C LYS A 124 10.97 -5.91 19.71
N ASP A 125 11.26 -6.72 20.72
CA ASP A 125 12.11 -7.91 20.62
C ASP A 125 11.30 -9.23 20.62
N SER A 126 9.98 -9.14 20.45
CA SER A 126 9.07 -10.29 20.60
C SER A 126 8.87 -11.11 19.32
N ASN A 127 9.63 -10.82 18.25
CA ASN A 127 9.50 -11.42 16.90
C ASN A 127 8.05 -11.44 16.40
N ALA A 128 7.28 -10.38 16.70
CA ALA A 128 5.87 -10.26 16.36
C ALA A 128 4.95 -11.38 16.92
N SER A 129 5.42 -12.17 17.90
CA SER A 129 4.66 -13.26 18.52
C SER A 129 3.44 -12.79 19.32
N TYR A 130 3.28 -11.49 19.51
CA TYR A 130 2.12 -10.87 20.15
C TYR A 130 0.90 -10.79 19.23
N ILE A 131 1.08 -10.88 17.90
CA ILE A 131 -0.04 -10.85 16.95
C ILE A 131 -0.89 -12.12 17.11
N SER A 132 -0.24 -13.27 17.28
CA SER A 132 -0.90 -14.58 17.39
C SER A 132 -1.48 -14.84 18.77
N ASP A 133 -1.05 -14.10 19.80
CA ASP A 133 -1.49 -14.29 21.18
C ASP A 133 -2.07 -12.99 21.75
N SER A 134 -3.39 -12.86 21.65
CA SER A 134 -4.13 -11.71 22.14
C SER A 134 -4.02 -11.50 23.66
N LYS A 135 -3.64 -12.53 24.44
CA LYS A 135 -3.43 -12.38 25.88
C LYS A 135 -2.27 -11.44 26.21
N LYS A 136 -1.28 -11.35 25.32
CA LYS A 136 -0.13 -10.46 25.48
C LYS A 136 -0.51 -8.98 25.34
N TRP A 137 -1.66 -8.66 24.76
CA TRP A 137 -2.10 -7.28 24.55
C TRP A 137 -2.45 -6.58 25.87
N ALA A 138 -2.76 -7.33 26.93
CA ALA A 138 -3.06 -6.81 28.26
C ALA A 138 -1.87 -6.10 28.92
N VAL A 139 -0.64 -6.26 28.39
CA VAL A 139 0.56 -5.58 28.89
C VAL A 139 0.50 -4.06 28.65
N CYS A 140 -0.25 -3.62 27.63
CA CYS A 140 -0.46 -2.22 27.31
C CYS A 140 -1.72 -1.72 28.01
N THR A 141 -1.55 -0.83 29.00
CA THR A 141 -2.67 -0.31 29.80
C THR A 141 -3.31 0.92 29.14
N GLU A 142 -2.49 1.75 28.49
CA GLU A 142 -2.93 2.95 27.76
C GLU A 142 -2.09 3.13 26.48
N PRO A 143 -2.67 3.52 25.33
CA PRO A 143 -4.10 3.68 25.02
C PRO A 143 -4.87 2.33 25.02
N LYS A 144 -6.19 2.35 25.22
CA LYS A 144 -6.99 1.11 25.19
C LYS A 144 -7.02 0.53 23.78
N ASN A 145 -6.83 -0.79 23.67
CA ASN A 145 -6.82 -1.52 22.41
C ASN A 145 -5.80 -1.02 21.36
N VAL A 146 -4.74 -0.31 21.79
CA VAL A 146 -3.72 0.22 20.88
C VAL A 146 -3.05 -0.87 20.04
N VAL A 147 -2.86 -2.07 20.62
CA VAL A 147 -2.22 -3.21 19.97
C VAL A 147 -3.09 -3.74 18.83
N GLN A 148 -4.39 -3.95 19.09
CA GLN A 148 -5.34 -4.38 18.08
C GLN A 148 -5.44 -3.36 16.94
N PHE A 149 -5.53 -2.08 17.29
CA PHE A 149 -5.65 -0.98 16.33
C PHE A 149 -4.43 -0.88 15.41
N ASN A 150 -3.21 -0.85 15.98
CA ASN A 150 -1.98 -0.80 15.20
C ASN A 150 -1.81 -2.04 14.33
N THR A 151 -2.04 -3.22 14.90
CA THR A 151 -1.90 -4.49 14.16
C THR A 151 -2.88 -4.57 12.99
N GLY A 152 -4.14 -4.14 13.19
CA GLY A 152 -5.15 -4.11 12.13
C GLY A 152 -4.82 -3.12 11.01
N LEU A 153 -4.40 -1.90 11.36
CA LEU A 153 -4.10 -0.85 10.38
C LEU A 153 -2.82 -1.16 9.59
N PHE A 154 -1.73 -1.52 10.26
CA PHE A 154 -0.52 -1.94 9.56
C PHE A 154 -0.73 -3.22 8.76
N GLY A 155 -1.53 -4.18 9.26
CA GLY A 155 -1.91 -5.37 8.49
C GLY A 155 -2.69 -5.02 7.22
N THR A 156 -3.59 -4.05 7.30
CA THR A 156 -4.32 -3.53 6.13
C THR A 156 -3.37 -2.84 5.15
N LEU A 157 -2.44 -2.01 5.64
CA LEU A 157 -1.41 -1.38 4.81
C LEU A 157 -0.54 -2.39 4.09
N ILE A 158 -0.16 -3.50 4.74
CA ILE A 158 0.58 -4.60 4.10
C ILE A 158 -0.24 -5.19 2.96
N ALA A 159 -1.49 -5.57 3.20
CA ALA A 159 -2.35 -6.16 2.18
C ALA A 159 -2.57 -5.23 0.98
N VAL A 160 -2.89 -3.95 1.26
CA VAL A 160 -3.07 -2.91 0.23
C VAL A 160 -1.78 -2.69 -0.57
N SER A 161 -0.63 -2.59 0.11
CA SER A 161 0.66 -2.36 -0.54
C SER A 161 1.06 -3.55 -1.44
N CYS A 162 0.79 -4.79 -1.02
CA CYS A 162 1.00 -5.96 -1.86
C CYS A 162 0.16 -5.89 -3.15
N LEU A 163 -1.12 -5.53 -3.04
CA LEU A 163 -1.98 -5.36 -4.21
C LEU A 163 -1.49 -4.23 -5.12
N GLN A 164 -1.05 -3.11 -4.56
CA GLN A 164 -0.46 -2.00 -5.32
C GLN A 164 0.81 -2.42 -6.07
N VAL A 165 1.72 -3.15 -5.42
CA VAL A 165 2.93 -3.70 -6.07
C VAL A 165 2.55 -4.58 -7.26
N ILE A 166 1.59 -5.51 -7.08
CA ILE A 166 1.15 -6.42 -8.15
C ILE A 166 0.58 -5.61 -9.33
N LEU A 167 -0.34 -4.68 -9.07
CA LEU A 167 -0.99 -3.87 -10.10
C LEU A 167 0.00 -2.97 -10.85
N CYS A 168 0.90 -2.28 -10.14
CA CYS A 168 1.94 -1.44 -10.75
C CYS A 168 2.98 -2.27 -11.52
N ALA A 169 3.32 -3.47 -11.05
CA ALA A 169 4.22 -4.39 -11.76
C ALA A 169 3.59 -4.89 -13.07
N ILE A 170 2.31 -5.28 -13.04
CA ILE A 170 1.56 -5.67 -14.24
C ILE A 170 1.54 -4.50 -15.24
N GLN A 171 1.29 -3.27 -14.80
CA GLN A 171 1.36 -2.10 -15.66
C GLN A 171 2.75 -1.88 -16.26
N THR A 172 3.81 -2.07 -15.47
CA THR A 172 5.20 -1.94 -15.92
C THR A 172 5.51 -2.96 -17.02
N ILE A 173 5.08 -4.21 -16.85
CA ILE A 173 5.25 -5.30 -17.82
C ILE A 173 4.44 -5.03 -19.09
N ASN A 174 3.17 -4.62 -18.94
CA ASN A 174 2.30 -4.27 -20.07
C ASN A 174 2.86 -3.09 -20.88
N GLY A 175 3.42 -2.09 -20.20
CA GLY A 175 4.12 -0.97 -20.82
C GLY A 175 5.36 -1.43 -21.59
N LEU A 176 6.16 -2.32 -21.00
CA LEU A 176 7.37 -2.85 -21.64
C LEU A 176 7.05 -3.65 -22.91
N PHE A 177 6.04 -4.52 -22.86
CA PHE A 177 5.59 -5.29 -24.03
C PHE A 177 5.05 -4.41 -25.15
N GLY A 178 4.32 -3.33 -24.83
CA GLY A 178 3.89 -2.40 -25.88
C GLY A 178 5.03 -1.54 -26.44
N CYS A 179 6.12 -1.34 -25.69
CA CYS A 179 7.32 -0.60 -26.14
C CYS A 179 8.21 -1.45 -27.06
N LEU A 180 8.39 -2.74 -26.74
CA LEU A 180 9.28 -3.67 -27.45
C LEU A 180 8.55 -4.47 -28.54
N GLY A 181 7.29 -4.82 -28.33
CA GLY A 181 6.44 -5.57 -29.26
C GLY A 181 5.44 -4.64 -29.94
N GLY A 182 5.83 -4.05 -31.08
CA GLY A 182 4.97 -3.19 -31.90
C GLY A 182 3.74 -3.84 -32.53
N THR A 183 3.20 -4.94 -31.98
CA THR A 183 1.97 -5.58 -32.44
C THR A 183 1.25 -6.27 -31.29
N CYS A 184 0.02 -5.81 -31.04
CA CYS A 184 -0.99 -6.47 -30.21
C CYS A 184 -1.12 -7.96 -30.56
N ASN A 185 -0.83 -8.86 -29.62
CA ASN A 185 -1.30 -10.24 -29.72
C ASN A 185 -2.27 -10.59 -28.58
N LYS A 186 -3.22 -11.45 -28.93
CA LYS A 186 -4.55 -11.63 -28.32
C LYS A 186 -4.59 -12.50 -27.05
N SER A 187 -3.43 -12.87 -26.47
CA SER A 187 -3.31 -13.96 -25.49
C SER A 187 -3.34 -13.56 -24.01
N GLU A 188 -3.19 -12.29 -23.66
CA GLU A 188 -3.01 -11.87 -22.25
C GLU A 188 -4.32 -11.82 -21.42
N LEU A 189 -5.48 -12.03 -22.06
CA LEU A 189 -6.79 -12.04 -21.38
C LEU A 189 -7.06 -13.35 -20.60
N GLU A 190 -6.36 -14.45 -20.90
CA GLU A 190 -6.58 -15.71 -20.18
C GLU A 190 -5.95 -15.70 -18.78
N ALA A 191 -4.84 -14.99 -18.58
CA ALA A 191 -4.18 -14.93 -17.27
C ALA A 191 -4.99 -14.11 -16.24
N LEU A 192 -5.51 -12.94 -16.62
CA LEU A 192 -6.30 -12.09 -15.72
C LEU A 192 -7.69 -12.67 -15.44
N ALA A 193 -8.29 -13.36 -16.40
CA ALA A 193 -9.54 -14.09 -16.18
C ALA A 193 -9.33 -15.22 -15.16
N VAL A 194 -8.26 -16.01 -15.30
CA VAL A 194 -7.93 -17.09 -14.35
C VAL A 194 -7.74 -16.55 -12.91
N TRP A 195 -7.10 -15.40 -12.74
CA TRP A 195 -6.90 -14.81 -11.40
C TRP A 195 -8.17 -14.18 -10.80
N LEU A 196 -9.05 -13.59 -11.62
CA LEU A 196 -10.35 -13.09 -11.16
C LEU A 196 -11.29 -14.25 -10.79
N THR A 197 -11.33 -15.34 -11.56
CA THR A 197 -12.12 -16.54 -11.23
C THR A 197 -11.61 -17.20 -9.94
N VAL A 198 -10.30 -17.25 -9.71
CA VAL A 198 -9.73 -17.75 -8.44
C VAL A 198 -10.11 -16.87 -7.23
N LEU A 199 -10.39 -15.59 -7.42
CA LEU A 199 -10.79 -14.66 -6.34
C LEU A 199 -12.30 -14.52 -6.16
N THR A 200 -13.12 -14.87 -7.15
CA THR A 200 -14.60 -14.76 -7.07
C THR A 200 -15.35 -16.09 -7.11
N GLY A 201 -14.68 -17.23 -7.34
CA GLY A 201 -15.30 -18.55 -7.49
C GLY A 201 -15.32 -19.04 -8.92
#